data_AF-A0A819GX74-F1
#
_entry.id   AF-A0A819GX74-F1
#
_cell.length_a   1.000
_cell.length_b   1.000
_cell.length_c   1.000
_cell.angle_alpha   90.00
_cell.angle_beta   90.00
_cell.angle_gamma   90.00
#
_symmetry.space_group_name_H-M   'P 1'
#
loop_
_entity.id
_entity.type
_entity.pdbx_description
1 polymer ?
#
loop_
_entity_poly.entity_id
_entity_poly.type
_entity_poly.pdbx_seq_one_letter_code
_entity_poly.pdbx_strand_id
1 'polypeptide(L)'
;MFTDICQLKRSHHDQRLKPLHLVEKPSHNEIIIQNNGHSVQLNLKDRYILKKIAPLSEDYNVEQAHFHWGHSYDNRTGSEHFLDGQSYPLEMHMVTYSSLFANIGEAASNTRALAVVGILFELSDEPNQFLQPIIDALKDIPYQNGQSTIKNFNLLSLFDEKRMHRYYRYDGSLTTPACFESVIWNVLQEPLPISYDQLRAFQSLYDEHRQPLVNTYRKIQPMGTRKLFRSFHAHHIHDNELKARISTTENHAQRTFINMKIILVLATFSMMKF
;
A
#
# COMPACT_ATOMS: atom_id res chain seq x y z
N MET A 1 -15.04 16.64 0.25
CA MET A 1 -14.58 15.60 -0.69
C MET A 1 -13.05 15.60 -0.65
N PHE A 2 -12.44 14.64 0.05
CA PHE A 2 -11.21 14.87 0.84
C PHE A 2 -10.58 13.55 1.37
N THR A 3 -9.31 13.16 1.23
CA THR A 3 -8.13 13.56 0.42
C THR A 3 -7.51 12.29 -0.16
N ASP A 4 -6.52 12.47 -1.03
CA ASP A 4 -5.37 11.57 -1.10
C ASP A 4 -4.11 12.27 -0.54
N ILE A 5 -3.22 11.54 0.12
CA ILE A 5 -1.94 12.10 0.59
C ILE A 5 -1.13 12.55 -0.63
N CYS A 6 -0.35 13.63 -0.49
CA CYS A 6 0.48 14.13 -1.58
C CYS A 6 1.76 14.86 -1.11
N GLN A 7 1.87 15.23 0.18
CA GLN A 7 2.96 16.08 0.71
C GLN A 7 3.36 15.66 2.13
N LEU A 8 4.27 14.68 2.25
CA LEU A 8 4.75 14.16 3.53
C LEU A 8 5.60 15.20 4.27
N LYS A 9 6.27 16.08 3.51
CA LYS A 9 6.98 17.27 4.02
C LYS A 9 6.11 18.22 4.85
N ARG A 10 4.78 18.18 4.71
CA ARG A 10 3.82 18.95 5.53
C ARG A 10 3.19 18.16 6.68
N SER A 11 3.58 16.91 6.88
CA SER A 11 3.11 16.14 8.04
C SER A 11 3.66 16.71 9.35
N HIS A 12 2.93 16.52 10.44
CA HIS A 12 3.36 16.82 11.80
C HIS A 12 3.62 15.50 12.56
N HIS A 13 4.73 15.41 13.30
CA HIS A 13 4.94 14.26 14.18
C HIS A 13 3.99 14.37 15.38
N ASP A 14 3.20 13.33 15.64
CA ASP A 14 2.29 13.27 16.79
C ASP A 14 2.66 12.07 17.68
N GLN A 15 3.32 12.37 18.80
CA GLN A 15 3.79 11.39 19.78
C GLN A 15 2.67 10.57 20.45
N ARG A 16 1.41 11.00 20.28
CA ARG A 16 0.23 10.26 20.78
C ARG A 16 -0.10 9.08 19.88
N LEU A 17 0.26 9.12 18.59
CA LEU A 17 0.09 7.99 17.68
C LEU A 17 0.95 6.82 18.15
N LYS A 18 0.32 5.67 18.34
CA LYS A 18 0.96 4.42 18.76
C LYS A 18 0.98 3.43 17.60
N PRO A 19 1.84 2.40 17.65
CA PRO A 19 1.75 1.27 16.73
C PRO A 19 0.32 0.76 16.61
N LEU A 20 -0.13 0.60 15.37
CA LEU A 20 -1.37 -0.09 15.07
C LEU A 20 -1.21 -1.56 15.45
N HIS A 21 -2.28 -2.21 15.91
CA HIS A 21 -2.18 -3.61 16.31
C HIS A 21 -3.36 -4.41 15.74
N LEU A 22 -3.08 -5.19 14.69
CA LEU A 22 -4.06 -6.06 14.06
C LEU A 22 -4.07 -7.41 14.79
N VAL A 23 -5.23 -7.81 15.30
CA VAL A 23 -5.43 -9.03 16.10
C VAL A 23 -6.38 -9.95 15.38
N GLU A 24 -5.99 -11.20 15.19
CA GLU A 24 -6.84 -12.25 14.63
C GLU A 24 -7.81 -12.81 15.68
N LYS A 25 -9.07 -12.95 15.31
CA LYS A 25 -10.12 -13.68 16.05
C LYS A 25 -10.06 -15.16 15.66
N PRO A 26 -10.38 -16.10 16.58
CA PRO A 26 -10.65 -17.49 16.20
C PRO A 26 -11.72 -17.54 15.10
N SER A 27 -11.33 -17.93 13.89
CA SER A 27 -12.19 -17.89 12.70
C SER A 27 -11.86 -19.04 11.74
N HIS A 28 -12.72 -19.30 10.76
CA HIS A 28 -12.54 -20.37 9.77
C HIS A 28 -11.33 -20.06 8.86
N ASN A 29 -10.64 -21.05 8.30
CA ASN A 29 -9.44 -20.80 7.47
C ASN A 29 -9.72 -20.28 6.04
N GLU A 30 -10.96 -19.92 5.69
CA GLU A 30 -11.39 -19.66 4.31
C GLU A 30 -11.93 -18.23 4.10
N ILE A 31 -11.31 -17.45 3.22
CA ILE A 31 -11.71 -16.09 2.87
C ILE A 31 -12.35 -16.07 1.48
N ILE A 32 -13.54 -15.48 1.38
CA ILE A 32 -14.18 -15.22 0.09
C ILE A 32 -13.49 -14.02 -0.55
N ILE A 33 -13.00 -14.21 -1.77
CA ILE A 33 -12.51 -13.16 -2.66
C ILE A 33 -13.51 -12.98 -3.82
N GLN A 34 -13.79 -11.74 -4.18
CA GLN A 34 -14.74 -11.42 -5.26
C GLN A 34 -14.25 -10.30 -6.17
N ASN A 35 -14.59 -10.37 -7.45
CA ASN A 35 -14.57 -9.23 -8.35
C ASN A 35 -15.95 -8.57 -8.30
N ASN A 36 -16.05 -7.39 -7.70
CA ASN A 36 -17.33 -6.69 -7.53
C ASN A 36 -17.66 -5.69 -8.66
N GLY A 37 -16.88 -5.68 -9.75
CA GLY A 37 -17.05 -4.74 -10.87
C GLY A 37 -16.39 -3.38 -10.67
N HIS A 38 -15.89 -3.10 -9.46
CA HIS A 38 -15.17 -1.87 -9.13
C HIS A 38 -13.79 -2.15 -8.50
N SER A 39 -13.60 -3.34 -7.94
CA SER A 39 -12.41 -3.77 -7.23
C SER A 39 -12.41 -5.30 -7.06
N VAL A 40 -11.23 -5.84 -6.74
CA VAL A 40 -11.11 -7.12 -6.01
C VAL A 40 -11.40 -6.84 -4.53
N GLN A 41 -12.22 -7.66 -3.88
CA GLN A 41 -12.54 -7.51 -2.45
C GLN A 41 -12.42 -8.85 -1.72
N LEU A 42 -11.77 -8.82 -0.56
CA LEU A 42 -11.68 -9.90 0.43
C LEU A 42 -12.74 -9.66 1.52
N ASN A 43 -13.58 -10.65 1.81
CA ASN A 43 -14.50 -10.60 2.95
C ASN A 43 -13.74 -10.95 4.25
N LEU A 44 -13.59 -9.96 5.13
CA LEU A 44 -12.80 -10.07 6.37
C LEU A 44 -13.65 -10.00 7.64
N LYS A 45 -14.97 -9.98 7.50
CA LYS A 45 -15.91 -9.80 8.60
C LYS A 45 -15.71 -10.86 9.68
N ASP A 46 -15.70 -10.40 10.94
CA ASP A 46 -15.51 -11.21 12.13
C ASP A 46 -14.15 -11.96 12.23
N ARG A 47 -13.17 -11.64 11.37
CA ARG A 47 -11.83 -12.26 11.39
C ARG A 47 -10.80 -11.48 12.17
N TYR A 48 -10.82 -10.16 12.10
CA TYR A 48 -9.77 -9.31 12.67
C TYR A 48 -10.32 -8.12 13.45
N ILE A 49 -9.53 -7.64 14.41
CA ILE A 49 -9.74 -6.38 15.13
C ILE A 49 -8.48 -5.52 14.96
N LEU A 50 -8.66 -4.29 14.50
CA LEU A 50 -7.64 -3.26 14.53
C LEU A 50 -7.73 -2.50 15.85
N LYS A 51 -6.69 -2.62 16.68
CA LYS A 51 -6.60 -2.03 18.02
C LYS A 51 -5.61 -0.85 18.06
N LYS A 52 -5.67 -0.08 19.16
CA LYS A 52 -4.74 1.02 19.50
C LYS A 52 -4.77 2.19 18.49
N ILE A 53 -5.97 2.57 18.01
CA ILE A 53 -6.19 3.73 17.12
C ILE A 53 -6.09 5.05 17.93
N ALA A 54 -4.97 5.24 18.62
CA ALA A 54 -4.74 6.40 19.48
C ALA A 54 -4.93 7.72 18.70
N PRO A 55 -5.54 8.76 19.31
CA PRO A 55 -5.95 8.86 20.71
C PRO A 55 -7.33 8.25 21.04
N LEU A 56 -7.96 7.49 20.13
CA LEU A 56 -9.24 6.85 20.40
C LEU A 56 -9.07 5.61 21.31
N SER A 57 -10.04 5.40 22.19
CA SER A 57 -10.17 4.26 23.10
C SER A 57 -10.68 3.00 22.42
N GLU A 58 -11.49 3.16 21.38
CA GLU A 58 -12.26 2.08 20.77
C GLU A 58 -11.40 1.15 19.89
N ASP A 59 -11.76 -0.12 19.92
CA ASP A 59 -11.32 -1.09 18.93
C ASP A 59 -12.14 -0.95 17.64
N TYR A 60 -11.58 -1.40 16.52
CA TYR A 60 -12.25 -1.37 15.23
C TYR A 60 -12.34 -2.79 14.64
N ASN A 61 -13.55 -3.25 14.31
CA ASN A 61 -13.76 -4.51 13.63
C ASN A 61 -13.38 -4.37 12.14
N VAL A 62 -12.61 -5.32 11.61
CA VAL A 62 -12.32 -5.36 10.17
C VAL A 62 -13.53 -5.94 9.43
N GLU A 63 -13.97 -5.25 8.37
CA GLU A 63 -15.09 -5.66 7.52
C GLU A 63 -14.60 -6.34 6.24
N GLN A 64 -13.67 -5.68 5.53
CA GLN A 64 -13.16 -6.13 4.24
C GLN A 64 -11.77 -5.57 3.97
N ALA A 65 -11.09 -6.15 2.98
CA ALA A 65 -10.00 -5.47 2.29
C ALA A 65 -10.26 -5.43 0.78
N HIS A 66 -9.79 -4.40 0.08
CA HIS A 66 -9.98 -4.24 -1.36
C HIS A 66 -8.79 -3.51 -2.02
N PHE A 67 -8.74 -3.47 -3.36
CA PHE A 67 -7.55 -3.10 -4.13
C PHE A 67 -7.85 -2.07 -5.23
N HIS A 68 -6.96 -1.11 -5.41
CA HIS A 68 -7.01 -0.09 -6.46
C HIS A 68 -5.78 -0.20 -7.37
N TRP A 69 -5.99 -0.21 -8.68
CA TRP A 69 -4.92 -0.33 -9.68
C TRP A 69 -5.20 0.48 -10.95
N GLY A 70 -4.13 0.81 -11.68
CA GLY A 70 -4.20 1.54 -12.95
C GLY A 70 -4.09 0.66 -14.18
N HIS A 71 -4.14 1.29 -15.35
CA HIS A 71 -4.04 0.60 -16.63
C HIS A 71 -2.64 0.00 -16.87
N SER A 72 -2.60 -1.16 -17.49
CA SER A 72 -1.39 -1.86 -17.96
C SER A 72 -0.47 -1.10 -18.93
N TYR A 73 -0.83 0.12 -19.33
CA TYR A 73 0.01 1.03 -20.12
C TYR A 73 0.87 1.96 -19.24
N ASP A 74 0.55 2.11 -17.94
CA ASP A 74 1.35 2.89 -16.99
C ASP A 74 1.43 2.20 -15.62
N ASN A 75 2.38 1.28 -15.48
CA ASN A 75 2.60 0.48 -14.27
C ASN A 75 3.28 1.27 -13.13
N ARG A 76 3.06 2.58 -13.08
CA ARG A 76 3.53 3.50 -12.02
C ARG A 76 2.37 4.20 -11.30
N THR A 77 1.16 4.09 -11.85
CA THR A 77 -0.03 4.80 -11.37
C THR A 77 -1.14 3.79 -11.14
N GLY A 78 -1.89 3.93 -10.05
CA GLY A 78 -2.93 2.98 -9.67
C GLY A 78 -3.41 3.08 -8.22
N SER A 79 -2.59 3.65 -7.34
CA SER A 79 -2.96 4.04 -6.00
C SER A 79 -3.89 5.25 -5.99
N GLU A 80 -4.74 5.33 -4.95
CA GLU A 80 -5.49 6.55 -4.64
C GLU A 80 -4.53 7.56 -3.98
N HIS A 81 -3.77 7.07 -2.98
CA HIS A 81 -2.78 7.85 -2.24
C HIS A 81 -1.47 8.06 -3.00
N PHE A 82 -0.87 9.24 -2.82
CA PHE A 82 0.46 9.58 -3.30
C PHE A 82 1.40 9.84 -2.11
N LEU A 83 2.68 9.48 -2.24
CA LEU A 83 3.71 9.84 -1.26
C LEU A 83 4.67 10.85 -1.90
N ASP A 84 4.72 12.07 -1.36
CA ASP A 84 5.52 13.20 -1.89
C ASP A 84 5.37 13.43 -3.42
N GLY A 85 4.15 13.22 -3.94
CA GLY A 85 3.79 13.40 -5.35
C GLY A 85 3.96 12.15 -6.23
N GLN A 86 4.45 11.04 -5.66
CA GLN A 86 4.59 9.76 -6.35
C GLN A 86 3.34 8.88 -6.17
N SER A 87 2.76 8.39 -7.27
CA SER A 87 1.76 7.32 -7.27
C SER A 87 2.44 5.95 -7.25
N TYR A 88 1.67 4.92 -6.96
CA TYR A 88 2.10 3.52 -6.89
C TYR A 88 1.20 2.67 -7.80
N PRO A 89 1.69 1.57 -8.41
CA PRO A 89 0.90 0.73 -9.32
C PRO A 89 -0.35 0.08 -8.71
N LEU A 90 -0.33 -0.19 -7.40
CA LEU A 90 -1.41 -0.84 -6.67
C LEU A 90 -1.50 -0.27 -5.25
N GLU A 91 -2.70 -0.17 -4.71
CA GLU A 91 -2.97 0.12 -3.31
C GLU A 91 -4.01 -0.85 -2.74
N MET A 92 -3.85 -1.28 -1.49
CA MET A 92 -4.84 -2.07 -0.76
C MET A 92 -5.40 -1.28 0.42
N HIS A 93 -6.72 -1.27 0.57
CA HIS A 93 -7.43 -0.69 1.71
C HIS A 93 -8.02 -1.79 2.58
N MET A 94 -7.60 -1.86 3.85
CA MET A 94 -8.31 -2.63 4.88
C MET A 94 -9.31 -1.72 5.60
N VAL A 95 -10.59 -1.98 5.42
CA VAL A 95 -11.69 -1.16 5.94
C VAL A 95 -12.16 -1.71 7.27
N THR A 96 -12.23 -0.83 8.28
CA THR A 96 -12.65 -1.19 9.65
C THR A 96 -13.66 -0.18 10.19
N TYR A 97 -14.53 -0.63 11.09
CA TYR A 97 -15.53 0.21 11.76
C TYR A 97 -15.45 0.08 13.29
N SER A 98 -15.70 1.17 13.99
CA SER A 98 -15.61 1.26 15.45
C SER A 98 -16.56 0.28 16.13
N SER A 99 -16.10 -0.38 17.19
CA SER A 99 -16.88 -1.32 18.01
C SER A 99 -18.11 -0.72 18.70
N LEU A 100 -18.29 0.61 18.65
CA LEU A 100 -19.49 1.30 19.14
C LEU A 100 -20.73 1.12 18.25
N PHE A 101 -20.56 0.62 17.01
CA PHE A 101 -21.64 0.42 16.04
C PHE A 101 -21.86 -1.07 15.76
N ALA A 102 -23.09 -1.49 15.47
CA ALA A 102 -23.38 -2.90 15.22
C ALA A 102 -22.79 -3.40 13.89
N ASN A 103 -22.66 -2.51 12.91
CA ASN A 103 -22.16 -2.81 11.56
C ASN A 103 -21.57 -1.55 10.89
N ILE A 104 -20.85 -1.78 9.78
CA ILE A 104 -20.27 -0.71 8.98
C ILE A 104 -21.30 0.29 8.43
N GLY A 105 -22.54 -0.14 8.15
CA GLY A 105 -23.58 0.73 7.59
C GLY A 105 -24.02 1.84 8.55
N GLU A 106 -24.19 1.51 9.83
CA GLU A 106 -24.44 2.48 10.91
C GLU A 106 -23.21 3.38 11.15
N ALA A 107 -22.01 2.82 11.08
CA ALA A 107 -20.78 3.58 11.25
C ALA A 107 -20.51 4.56 10.09
N ALA A 108 -20.89 4.22 8.86
CA ALA A 108 -20.38 4.88 7.65
C ALA A 108 -20.64 6.39 7.56
N SER A 109 -21.69 6.91 8.19
CA SER A 109 -22.03 8.35 8.20
C SER A 109 -21.52 9.10 9.45
N ASN A 110 -20.94 8.41 10.42
CA ASN A 110 -20.52 8.98 11.70
C ASN A 110 -19.05 9.41 11.69
N THR A 111 -18.75 10.61 12.19
CA THR A 111 -17.39 11.17 12.24
C THR A 111 -16.42 10.22 12.93
N ARG A 112 -15.33 9.84 12.24
CA ARG A 112 -14.27 8.93 12.74
C ARG A 112 -14.72 7.51 13.09
N ALA A 113 -15.96 7.13 12.77
CA ALA A 113 -16.47 5.79 13.04
C ALA A 113 -15.86 4.71 12.13
N LEU A 114 -15.18 5.11 11.04
CA LEU A 114 -14.36 4.22 10.23
C LEU A 114 -12.87 4.51 10.42
N ALA A 115 -12.05 3.46 10.42
CA ALA A 115 -10.59 3.58 10.31
C ALA A 115 -10.12 2.70 9.15
N VAL A 116 -9.51 3.29 8.13
CA VAL A 116 -8.99 2.54 6.98
C VAL A 116 -7.47 2.52 7.05
N VAL A 117 -6.88 1.35 6.80
CA VAL A 117 -5.43 1.19 6.65
C VAL A 117 -5.10 1.00 5.19
N GLY A 118 -4.32 1.94 4.63
CA GLY A 118 -3.84 1.89 3.24
C GLY A 118 -2.44 1.32 3.16
N ILE A 119 -2.24 0.33 2.29
CA ILE A 119 -0.91 -0.21 1.93
C ILE A 119 -0.66 0.08 0.44
N LEU A 120 0.42 0.80 0.17
CA LEU A 120 0.90 1.05 -1.20
C LEU A 120 1.80 -0.11 -1.64
N PHE A 121 1.87 -0.38 -2.95
CA PHE A 121 2.75 -1.40 -3.50
C PHE A 121 3.65 -0.83 -4.59
N GLU A 122 4.92 -1.18 -4.60
CA GLU A 122 5.89 -0.76 -5.62
C GLU A 122 6.38 -1.92 -6.48
N LEU A 123 6.74 -1.65 -7.74
CA LEU A 123 7.25 -2.67 -8.64
C LEU A 123 8.57 -3.24 -8.13
N SER A 124 8.65 -4.57 -8.14
CA SER A 124 9.80 -5.38 -7.75
C SER A 124 10.08 -6.41 -8.84
N ASP A 125 11.34 -6.81 -9.02
CA ASP A 125 11.68 -7.95 -9.87
C ASP A 125 11.19 -9.27 -9.24
N GLU A 126 11.25 -9.37 -7.91
CA GLU A 126 10.82 -10.54 -7.14
C GLU A 126 9.32 -10.50 -6.79
N PRO A 127 8.58 -11.62 -6.90
CA PRO A 127 7.17 -11.72 -6.55
C PRO A 127 6.94 -11.74 -5.03
N ASN A 128 5.92 -11.01 -4.60
CA ASN A 128 5.49 -10.98 -3.21
C ASN A 128 4.70 -12.24 -2.88
N GLN A 129 5.33 -13.15 -2.13
CA GLN A 129 4.75 -14.45 -1.75
C GLN A 129 3.46 -14.31 -0.93
N PHE A 130 3.28 -13.22 -0.19
CA PHE A 130 2.07 -12.98 0.61
C PHE A 130 0.85 -12.59 -0.26
N LEU A 131 1.09 -12.06 -1.46
CA LEU A 131 0.02 -11.83 -2.45
C LEU A 131 -0.33 -13.09 -3.24
N GLN A 132 0.54 -14.09 -3.30
CA GLN A 132 0.38 -15.22 -4.22
C GLN A 132 -0.99 -15.94 -4.12
N PRO A 133 -1.56 -16.20 -2.92
CA PRO A 133 -2.90 -16.81 -2.82
C PRO A 133 -4.03 -15.92 -3.38
N ILE A 134 -3.88 -14.59 -3.35
CA ILE A 134 -4.80 -13.65 -4.00
C ILE A 134 -4.64 -13.75 -5.51
N ILE A 135 -3.40 -13.66 -6.01
CA ILE A 135 -3.05 -13.71 -7.43
C ILE A 135 -3.53 -15.00 -8.11
N ASP A 136 -3.43 -16.13 -7.42
CA ASP A 136 -3.96 -17.40 -7.93
C ASP A 136 -5.49 -17.39 -7.99
N ALA A 137 -6.18 -16.89 -6.96
CA ALA A 137 -7.63 -16.79 -6.96
C ALA A 137 -8.19 -15.77 -7.96
N LEU A 138 -7.43 -14.74 -8.37
CA LEU A 138 -7.84 -13.81 -9.44
C LEU A 138 -8.15 -14.53 -10.77
N LYS A 139 -7.51 -15.66 -11.02
CA LYS A 139 -7.70 -16.47 -12.24
C LYS A 139 -9.10 -17.10 -12.31
N ASP A 140 -9.74 -17.32 -11.16
CA ASP A 140 -11.09 -17.88 -11.04
C ASP A 140 -12.18 -16.80 -11.14
N ILE A 141 -11.83 -15.52 -10.93
CA ILE A 141 -12.77 -14.38 -10.88
C ILE A 141 -12.54 -13.30 -11.97
N PRO A 142 -12.24 -13.65 -13.24
CA PRO A 142 -11.86 -12.67 -14.25
C PRO A 142 -12.97 -11.66 -14.60
N TYR A 143 -14.23 -11.96 -14.32
CA TYR A 143 -15.38 -11.09 -14.59
C TYR A 143 -16.09 -10.68 -13.30
N GLN A 144 -16.79 -9.53 -13.34
CA GLN A 144 -17.67 -9.06 -12.26
C GLN A 144 -18.66 -10.14 -11.80
N ASN A 145 -18.95 -10.13 -10.50
CA ASN A 145 -19.72 -11.14 -9.75
C ASN A 145 -19.03 -12.51 -9.63
N GLY A 146 -17.83 -12.69 -10.18
CA GLY A 146 -16.99 -13.85 -9.88
C GLY A 146 -16.58 -13.89 -8.42
N GLN A 147 -16.71 -15.06 -7.78
CA GLN A 147 -16.25 -15.32 -6.42
C GLN A 147 -15.38 -16.59 -6.39
N SER A 148 -14.34 -16.59 -5.55
CA SER A 148 -13.51 -17.76 -5.23
C SER A 148 -13.19 -17.78 -3.73
N THR A 149 -12.54 -18.83 -3.26
CA THR A 149 -12.21 -19.04 -1.83
C THR A 149 -10.72 -19.25 -1.65
N ILE A 150 -10.08 -18.34 -0.92
CA ILE A 150 -8.67 -18.47 -0.53
C ILE A 150 -8.60 -19.24 0.79
N LYS A 151 -7.88 -20.36 0.80
CA LYS A 151 -7.66 -21.19 2.00
C LYS A 151 -6.35 -20.83 2.69
N ASN A 152 -6.35 -20.84 4.02
CA ASN A 152 -5.19 -20.59 4.88
C ASN A 152 -4.50 -19.22 4.62
N PHE A 153 -5.26 -18.21 4.18
CA PHE A 153 -4.71 -16.87 3.97
C PHE A 153 -4.53 -16.14 5.30
N ASN A 154 -3.28 -15.81 5.62
CA ASN A 154 -2.94 -15.01 6.79
C ASN A 154 -2.71 -13.55 6.39
N LEU A 155 -3.71 -12.69 6.65
CA LEU A 155 -3.64 -11.26 6.38
C LEU A 155 -2.52 -10.55 7.17
N LEU A 156 -2.18 -11.02 8.37
CA LEU A 156 -1.15 -10.42 9.23
C LEU A 156 0.22 -10.37 8.54
N SER A 157 0.47 -11.24 7.56
CA SER A 157 1.70 -11.25 6.75
C SER A 157 1.92 -9.94 5.98
N LEU A 158 0.84 -9.26 5.56
CA LEU A 158 0.90 -7.94 4.94
C LEU A 158 1.13 -6.82 5.98
N PHE A 159 0.66 -7.01 7.22
CA PHE A 159 0.65 -6.03 8.32
C PHE A 159 1.66 -6.36 9.45
N ASP A 160 2.93 -6.62 9.12
CA ASP A 160 3.91 -6.90 10.17
C ASP A 160 4.09 -5.72 11.14
N GLU A 161 4.57 -6.03 12.35
CA GLU A 161 4.70 -5.07 13.45
C GLU A 161 5.53 -3.84 13.03
N LYS A 162 6.59 -4.01 12.24
CA LYS A 162 7.48 -2.91 11.83
C LYS A 162 6.75 -1.91 10.94
N ARG A 163 5.98 -2.37 9.95
CA ARG A 163 5.16 -1.49 9.10
C ARG A 163 4.08 -0.78 9.92
N MET A 164 3.44 -1.50 10.86
CA MET A 164 2.39 -0.96 11.72
C MET A 164 2.86 0.11 12.73
N HIS A 165 4.17 0.27 12.93
CA HIS A 165 4.74 1.39 13.68
C HIS A 165 4.82 2.69 12.87
N ARG A 166 4.87 2.64 11.53
CA ARG A 166 5.27 3.77 10.67
C ARG A 166 4.18 4.10 9.65
N TYR A 167 3.32 5.06 9.98
CA TYR A 167 2.19 5.45 9.15
C TYR A 167 1.92 6.96 9.20
N TYR A 168 1.20 7.42 8.18
CA TYR A 168 0.59 8.74 8.09
C TYR A 168 -0.88 8.68 8.50
N ARG A 169 -1.37 9.73 9.15
CA ARG A 169 -2.70 9.80 9.77
C ARG A 169 -3.40 11.09 9.41
N TYR A 170 -4.64 11.03 8.93
CA TYR A 170 -5.48 12.21 8.69
C TYR A 170 -6.98 11.88 8.73
N ASP A 171 -7.82 12.91 8.88
CA ASP A 171 -9.28 12.80 8.77
C ASP A 171 -9.72 13.04 7.32
N GLY A 172 -10.46 12.09 6.73
CA GLY A 172 -10.91 12.12 5.34
C GLY A 172 -12.22 11.37 5.11
N SER A 173 -12.48 11.00 3.86
CA SER A 173 -13.72 10.36 3.43
C SER A 173 -13.53 8.92 2.95
N LEU A 174 -14.65 8.23 2.74
CA LEU A 174 -14.70 7.13 1.77
C LEU A 174 -14.27 7.64 0.38
N THR A 175 -13.55 6.80 -0.37
CA THR A 175 -13.12 7.11 -1.75
C THR A 175 -14.19 6.78 -2.78
N THR A 176 -15.07 5.81 -2.46
CA THR A 176 -16.29 5.47 -3.20
C THR A 176 -17.53 6.23 -2.70
N PRO A 177 -18.61 6.35 -3.51
CA PRO A 177 -19.91 6.88 -3.08
C PRO A 177 -20.46 6.11 -1.87
N ALA A 178 -21.08 6.74 -0.86
CA ALA A 178 -21.52 8.14 -0.79
C ALA A 178 -20.46 9.17 -0.34
N CYS A 179 -19.17 8.81 -0.31
CA CYS A 179 -18.07 9.74 0.04
C CYS A 179 -18.20 10.39 1.45
N PHE A 180 -18.79 9.69 2.43
CA PHE A 180 -18.94 10.21 3.79
C PHE A 180 -17.59 10.56 4.42
N GLU A 181 -17.51 11.72 5.11
CA GLU A 181 -16.30 12.23 5.77
C GLU A 181 -16.14 11.62 7.19
N SER A 182 -16.23 10.29 7.26
CA SER A 182 -16.27 9.45 8.46
C SER A 182 -14.97 8.70 8.75
N VAL A 183 -13.96 8.84 7.88
CA VAL A 183 -12.79 7.95 7.85
C VAL A 183 -11.57 8.59 8.51
N ILE A 184 -10.98 7.87 9.47
CA ILE A 184 -9.59 8.05 9.87
C ILE A 184 -8.71 7.21 8.94
N TRP A 185 -7.87 7.87 8.15
CA TRP A 185 -6.91 7.22 7.28
C TRP A 185 -5.61 6.89 8.01
N ASN A 186 -5.06 5.71 7.73
CA ASN A 186 -3.79 5.20 8.25
C ASN A 186 -2.98 4.63 7.08
N VAL A 187 -2.20 5.47 6.40
CA VAL A 187 -1.42 5.02 5.23
C VAL A 187 -0.03 4.61 5.70
N LEU A 188 0.33 3.35 5.53
CA LEU A 188 1.64 2.84 5.93
C LEU A 188 2.74 3.54 5.12
N GLN A 189 3.87 3.85 5.76
CA GLN A 189 4.95 4.62 5.13
C GLN A 189 5.71 3.79 4.08
N GLU A 190 5.90 2.51 4.36
CA GLU A 190 6.72 1.60 3.58
C GLU A 190 5.81 0.80 2.62
N PRO A 191 5.99 0.93 1.29
CA PRO A 191 5.25 0.13 0.33
C PRO A 191 5.66 -1.34 0.39
N LEU A 192 4.80 -2.23 -0.08
CA LEU A 192 5.12 -3.63 -0.29
C LEU A 192 5.57 -3.90 -1.72
N PRO A 193 6.46 -4.86 -1.98
CA PRO A 193 6.78 -5.25 -3.35
C PRO A 193 5.56 -5.87 -4.05
N ILE A 194 5.47 -5.71 -5.36
CA ILE A 194 4.64 -6.50 -6.27
C ILE A 194 5.41 -6.72 -7.58
N SER A 195 5.45 -7.96 -8.10
CA SER A 195 6.10 -8.19 -9.40
C SER A 195 5.20 -7.77 -10.56
N TYR A 196 5.82 -7.58 -11.73
CA TYR A 196 5.10 -7.24 -12.96
C TYR A 196 3.94 -8.21 -13.23
N ASP A 197 4.19 -9.53 -13.19
CA ASP A 197 3.16 -10.55 -13.46
C ASP A 197 2.04 -10.55 -12.42
N GLN A 198 2.35 -10.28 -11.15
CA GLN A 198 1.34 -10.13 -10.10
C GLN A 198 0.46 -8.89 -10.34
N LEU A 199 1.04 -7.76 -10.75
CA LEU A 199 0.28 -6.57 -11.16
C LEU A 199 -0.58 -6.85 -12.41
N ARG A 200 -0.04 -7.59 -13.39
CA ARG A 200 -0.78 -7.99 -14.60
C ARG A 200 -2.03 -8.81 -14.30
N ALA A 201 -2.05 -9.60 -13.23
CA ALA A 201 -3.24 -10.36 -12.83
C ALA A 201 -4.42 -9.44 -12.47
N PHE A 202 -4.20 -8.36 -11.70
CA PHE A 202 -5.23 -7.35 -11.42
C PHE A 202 -5.67 -6.61 -12.69
N GLN A 203 -4.70 -6.23 -13.54
CA GLN A 203 -4.95 -5.51 -14.80
C GLN A 203 -5.59 -6.37 -15.91
N SER A 204 -5.85 -7.66 -15.66
CA SER A 204 -6.49 -8.60 -16.60
C SER A 204 -7.91 -9.00 -16.17
N LEU A 205 -8.49 -8.29 -15.19
CA LEU A 205 -9.88 -8.42 -14.77
C LEU A 205 -10.81 -7.58 -15.65
N TYR A 206 -12.10 -7.90 -15.62
CA TYR A 206 -13.15 -7.29 -16.44
C TYR A 206 -14.40 -6.95 -15.61
N ASP A 207 -15.15 -5.95 -16.08
CA ASP A 207 -16.46 -5.55 -15.55
C ASP A 207 -17.63 -6.39 -16.13
N GLU A 208 -18.87 -6.05 -15.76
CA GLU A 208 -20.09 -6.69 -16.28
C GLU A 208 -20.29 -6.54 -17.80
N HIS A 209 -19.68 -5.51 -18.40
CA HIS A 209 -19.71 -5.24 -19.84
C HIS A 209 -18.52 -5.88 -20.58
N ARG A 210 -17.75 -6.72 -19.89
CA ARG A 210 -16.51 -7.36 -20.38
C ARG A 210 -15.46 -6.34 -20.87
N GLN A 211 -15.51 -5.12 -20.36
CA GLN A 211 -14.45 -4.14 -20.56
C GLN A 211 -13.35 -4.34 -19.50
N PRO A 212 -12.08 -4.02 -19.81
CA PRO A 212 -11.00 -4.13 -18.82
C PRO A 212 -11.31 -3.31 -17.57
N LEU A 213 -11.29 -3.95 -16.41
CA LEU A 213 -11.44 -3.29 -15.12
C LEU A 213 -10.11 -2.63 -14.77
N VAL A 214 -9.98 -1.35 -15.09
CA VAL A 214 -8.74 -0.55 -14.96
C VAL A 214 -9.04 0.84 -14.43
N ASN A 215 -8.04 1.46 -13.80
CA ASN A 215 -8.18 2.77 -13.15
C ASN A 215 -9.28 2.77 -12.08
N THR A 216 -9.24 1.76 -11.20
CA THR A 216 -10.19 1.57 -10.10
C THR A 216 -9.99 2.55 -8.93
N TYR A 217 -9.10 3.54 -9.10
CA TYR A 217 -8.78 4.60 -8.14
C TYR A 217 -9.50 5.92 -8.45
N ARG A 218 -9.81 6.67 -7.40
CA ARG A 218 -10.31 8.05 -7.45
C ARG A 218 -9.22 9.02 -7.87
N LYS A 219 -9.61 10.12 -8.52
CA LYS A 219 -8.74 11.28 -8.72
C LYS A 219 -8.46 11.99 -7.39
N ILE A 220 -7.21 12.42 -7.22
CA ILE A 220 -6.73 13.19 -6.06
C ILE A 220 -7.65 14.36 -5.67
N GLN A 221 -7.97 14.43 -4.38
CA GLN A 221 -8.79 15.50 -3.80
C GLN A 221 -7.92 16.52 -3.02
N PRO A 222 -8.24 17.85 -3.03
CA PRO A 222 -7.42 18.87 -2.36
C PRO A 222 -7.30 18.71 -0.83
N MET A 223 -6.11 18.99 -0.26
CA MET A 223 -5.88 18.92 1.19
C MET A 223 -6.75 19.90 1.99
N GLY A 224 -7.03 21.09 1.45
CA GLY A 224 -7.75 22.14 2.17
C GLY A 224 -7.02 22.56 3.45
N THR A 225 -7.76 22.68 4.54
CA THR A 225 -7.26 23.10 5.86
C THR A 225 -6.82 21.94 6.77
N ARG A 226 -6.89 20.69 6.29
CA ARG A 226 -6.71 19.50 7.14
C ARG A 226 -5.24 19.23 7.42
N LYS A 227 -4.96 18.64 8.58
CA LYS A 227 -3.61 18.34 9.05
C LYS A 227 -3.26 16.89 8.74
N LEU A 228 -2.06 16.68 8.19
CA LEU A 228 -1.45 15.37 8.05
C LEU A 228 -0.55 15.12 9.27
N PHE A 229 -0.68 13.95 9.89
CA PHE A 229 0.19 13.52 10.99
C PHE A 229 1.03 12.31 10.56
N ARG A 230 2.11 12.04 11.31
CA ARG A 230 2.93 10.83 11.18
C ARG A 230 3.25 10.25 12.56
N SER A 231 3.34 8.93 12.66
CA SER A 231 3.66 8.19 13.89
C SER A 231 5.16 8.13 14.22
N PHE A 232 6.02 8.72 13.39
CA PHE A 232 7.47 8.58 13.47
C PHE A 232 8.23 9.92 13.29
N HIS A 233 9.46 9.98 13.77
CA HIS A 233 10.33 11.13 13.61
C HIS A 233 10.83 11.25 12.15
N ALA A 234 10.90 12.48 11.62
CA ALA A 234 11.33 12.74 10.24
C ALA A 234 12.85 12.55 10.01
N HIS A 235 13.64 12.45 11.09
CA HIS A 235 15.07 12.20 11.01
C HIS A 235 15.33 10.71 10.79
N HIS A 236 15.55 10.32 9.53
CA HIS A 236 16.37 9.15 9.14
C HIS A 236 16.55 8.99 7.62
N ILE A 237 15.71 9.61 6.78
CA ILE A 237 15.77 9.43 5.31
C ILE A 237 17.08 10.02 4.73
N HIS A 238 17.47 11.23 5.18
CA HIS A 238 18.62 11.93 4.58
C HIS A 238 19.95 11.21 4.79
N ASP A 239 20.21 10.65 5.97
CA ASP A 239 21.49 9.98 6.26
C ASP A 239 21.67 8.69 5.46
N ASN A 240 20.61 7.90 5.26
CA ASN A 240 20.72 6.63 4.55
C ASN A 240 20.79 6.83 3.03
N GLU A 241 20.04 7.77 2.46
CA GLU A 241 20.19 8.15 1.05
C GLU A 241 21.55 8.78 0.77
N LEU A 242 22.05 9.65 1.67
CA LEU A 242 23.36 10.27 1.52
C LEU A 242 24.49 9.22 1.63
N LYS A 243 24.41 8.29 2.58
CA LYS A 243 25.35 7.16 2.70
C LYS A 243 25.31 6.22 1.49
N ALA A 244 24.12 5.92 0.96
CA ALA A 244 23.97 5.10 -0.24
C ALA A 244 24.55 5.80 -1.49
N ARG A 245 24.34 7.12 -1.64
CA ARG A 245 24.93 7.93 -2.72
C ARG A 245 26.46 8.05 -2.60
N ILE A 246 26.99 8.26 -1.40
CA ILE A 246 28.44 8.28 -1.13
C ILE A 246 29.05 6.92 -1.47
N SER A 247 28.51 5.82 -0.94
CA SER A 247 29.03 4.48 -1.21
C SER A 247 28.97 4.08 -2.69
N THR A 248 27.93 4.49 -3.43
CA THR A 248 27.85 4.21 -4.88
C THR A 248 28.83 5.07 -5.69
N THR A 249 29.08 6.34 -5.32
CA THR A 249 30.11 7.16 -5.95
C THR A 249 31.53 6.68 -5.64
N GLU A 250 31.81 6.24 -4.40
CA GLU A 250 33.10 5.64 -4.04
C GLU A 250 33.39 4.35 -4.81
N ASN A 251 32.41 3.44 -4.90
CA ASN A 251 32.52 2.22 -5.70
C ASN A 251 32.72 2.51 -7.19
N HIS A 252 32.03 3.51 -7.75
CA HIS A 252 32.21 3.92 -9.14
C HIS A 252 33.61 4.51 -9.37
N ALA A 253 34.07 5.40 -8.48
CA ALA A 253 35.41 5.99 -8.55
C ALA A 253 36.51 4.92 -8.48
N GLN A 254 36.43 3.96 -7.55
CA GLN A 254 37.39 2.86 -7.45
C GLN A 254 37.44 2.02 -8.73
N ARG A 255 36.29 1.66 -9.32
CA ARG A 255 36.25 0.92 -10.59
C ARG A 255 36.90 1.70 -11.73
N THR A 256 36.64 3.01 -11.83
CA THR A 256 37.26 3.87 -12.84
C THR A 256 38.78 3.98 -12.66
N PHE A 257 39.26 4.14 -11.43
CA PHE A 257 40.70 4.12 -11.12
C PHE A 257 41.38 2.78 -11.44
N ILE A 258 40.72 1.65 -11.16
CA ILE A 258 41.23 0.31 -11.49
C ILE A 258 41.30 0.13 -13.00
N ASN A 259 40.24 0.48 -13.74
CA ASN A 259 40.22 0.38 -15.20
C ASN A 259 41.29 1.27 -15.84
N MET A 260 41.49 2.49 -15.34
CA MET A 260 42.52 3.39 -15.86
C MET A 260 43.95 2.86 -15.60
N LYS A 261 44.20 2.22 -14.45
CA LYS A 261 45.47 1.50 -14.19
C LYS A 261 45.67 0.31 -15.12
N ILE A 262 44.63 -0.49 -15.38
CA ILE A 262 44.70 -1.64 -16.29
C ILE A 262 45.04 -1.16 -17.72
N ILE A 263 44.38 -0.10 -18.20
CA ILE A 263 44.68 0.50 -19.51
C ILE A 263 46.14 0.97 -19.59
N LEU A 264 46.65 1.63 -18.53
CA LEU A 264 48.03 2.10 -18.50
C LEU A 264 49.05 0.96 -18.51
N VAL A 265 48.77 -0.15 -17.81
CA VAL A 265 49.61 -1.36 -17.82
C VAL A 265 49.56 -2.06 -19.17
N LEU A 266 48.39 -2.18 -19.81
CA LEU A 266 48.28 -2.77 -21.15
C LEU A 266 49.00 -1.92 -22.21
N ALA A 267 48.95 -0.58 -22.09
CA ALA A 267 49.68 0.33 -22.96
C ALA A 267 51.21 0.19 -22.82
N THR A 268 51.75 0.05 -21.60
CA THR A 268 53.19 -0.14 -21.41
C THR A 268 53.66 -1.52 -21.90
N PHE A 269 52.86 -2.59 -21.71
CA PHE A 269 53.16 -3.89 -22.32
C PHE A 269 53.11 -3.87 -23.87
N SER A 270 52.25 -3.03 -24.47
CA SER A 270 52.22 -2.85 -25.93
C SER A 270 53.42 -2.06 -26.48
N MET A 271 54.11 -1.27 -25.66
CA MET A 271 55.32 -0.52 -26.06
C MET A 271 56.62 -1.33 -25.89
N MET A 272 56.59 -2.47 -25.19
CA MET A 272 57.76 -3.36 -25.01
C MET A 272 57.82 -4.52 -26.02
N LYS A 273 57.11 -4.40 -27.15
CA LYS A 273 57.16 -5.37 -28.28
C LYS A 273 57.54 -4.69 -29.60
N PHE A 274 58.72 -4.07 -29.62
CA PHE A 274 59.49 -3.72 -30.81
C PHE A 274 60.99 -3.86 -30.49
#